data_AF-K2MI54-F1
#
_entry.id   AF-K2MI54-F1
#
_cell.length_a   1.000
_cell.length_b   1.000
_cell.length_c   1.000
_cell.angle_alpha   90.00
_cell.angle_beta   90.00
_cell.angle_gamma   90.00
#
_symmetry.space_group_name_H-M   'P 1'
#
loop_
_entity.id
_entity.type
_entity.pdbx_description
1 polymer ?
#
loop_
_entity_poly.entity_id
_entity_poly.type
_entity_poly.pdbx_seq_one_letter_code
_entity_poly.pdbx_strand_id
1 'polypeptide(L)'
;MKELFAKYADILWEPGKHRYNVTFFIGELDELMMGQRFSAFDQETLDDLVGKLRARGNSNATINRKMAALSKLLRKAHKMGDIHSLPEFRRQKERSGRIRFLSRDEEQMLFAAIRRRNEDMGRLSVFLVDTGCRLGEALGLTWNDVIDGRASFWITKSARARSVPLTQRAQKAVSIPKDGAKGPFAMLRQAQYRTVWNEAKAEVGLSQDDQVVPHALRHTCASRLVQGGIDLRRVQMWLGHQTLTMTMRYAHLATSDLDPCVSVLEGCRRTGRGKKAGRD
;
A
#
# COMPACT_ATOMS: atom_id res chain seq x y z
N MET A 1 -22.86 -18.73 -11.83
CA MET A 1 -21.48 -18.17 -11.93
C MET A 1 -20.40 -19.19 -11.55
N LYS A 2 -20.67 -20.03 -10.54
CA LYS A 2 -19.78 -21.11 -10.05
C LYS A 2 -19.26 -22.06 -11.13
N GLU A 3 -20.10 -22.47 -12.09
CA GLU A 3 -19.71 -23.35 -13.20
C GLU A 3 -18.67 -22.70 -14.12
N LEU A 4 -18.90 -21.44 -14.53
CA LEU A 4 -17.92 -20.68 -15.32
C LEU A 4 -16.60 -20.52 -14.56
N PHE A 5 -16.68 -20.29 -13.24
CA PHE A 5 -15.49 -20.19 -12.42
C PHE A 5 -14.72 -21.51 -12.35
N ALA A 6 -15.39 -22.64 -12.13
CA ALA A 6 -14.76 -23.95 -12.16
C ALA A 6 -14.09 -24.24 -13.52
N LYS A 7 -14.73 -23.83 -14.62
CA LYS A 7 -14.20 -24.01 -15.98
C LYS A 7 -12.98 -23.15 -16.29
N TYR A 8 -12.92 -21.92 -15.77
CA TYR A 8 -11.93 -20.92 -16.19
C TYR A 8 -10.93 -20.50 -15.11
N ALA A 9 -11.10 -20.90 -13.85
CA ALA A 9 -10.27 -20.43 -12.75
C ALA A 9 -8.77 -20.72 -12.97
N ASP A 10 -8.43 -21.97 -13.35
CA ASP A 10 -7.05 -22.40 -13.59
C ASP A 10 -6.41 -21.69 -14.79
N ILE A 11 -7.21 -21.25 -15.76
CA ILE A 11 -6.75 -20.55 -16.95
C ILE A 11 -6.53 -19.06 -16.65
N LEU A 12 -7.40 -18.47 -15.83
CA LEU A 12 -7.41 -17.02 -15.60
C LEU A 12 -6.55 -16.58 -14.41
N TRP A 13 -6.33 -17.45 -13.42
CA TRP A 13 -5.59 -17.10 -12.21
C TRP A 13 -4.62 -18.20 -11.78
N GLU A 14 -3.34 -17.85 -11.72
CA GLU A 14 -2.29 -18.67 -11.14
C GLU A 14 -2.57 -18.98 -9.65
N PRO A 15 -2.13 -20.14 -9.14
CA PRO A 15 -2.23 -20.47 -7.71
C PRO A 15 -1.61 -19.39 -6.81
N GLY A 16 -2.28 -19.07 -5.71
CA GLY A 16 -1.78 -18.12 -4.70
C GLY A 16 -2.86 -17.26 -4.05
N LYS A 17 -2.44 -16.30 -3.21
CA LYS A 17 -3.36 -15.42 -2.44
C LYS A 17 -4.35 -14.66 -3.32
N HIS A 18 -3.95 -14.28 -4.52
CA HIS A 18 -4.85 -13.56 -5.44
C HIS A 18 -6.00 -14.45 -5.91
N ARG A 19 -5.72 -15.69 -6.33
CA ARG A 19 -6.75 -16.66 -6.70
C ARG A 19 -7.68 -16.97 -5.53
N TYR A 20 -7.13 -17.16 -4.33
CA TYR A 20 -7.93 -17.38 -3.12
C TYR A 20 -8.95 -16.27 -2.88
N ASN A 21 -8.51 -15.00 -2.95
CA ASN A 21 -9.41 -13.84 -2.79
C ASN A 21 -10.47 -13.79 -3.89
N VAL A 22 -10.09 -14.09 -5.14
CA VAL A 22 -11.02 -14.14 -6.26
C VAL A 22 -12.07 -15.24 -6.07
N THR A 23 -11.68 -16.43 -5.60
CA THR A 23 -12.62 -17.51 -5.29
C THR A 23 -13.67 -17.06 -4.28
N PHE A 24 -13.25 -16.37 -3.21
CA PHE A 24 -14.19 -15.84 -2.22
C PHE A 24 -15.13 -14.78 -2.84
N PHE A 25 -14.58 -13.85 -3.63
CA PHE A 25 -15.41 -12.84 -4.31
C PHE A 25 -16.44 -13.47 -5.23
N ILE A 26 -16.03 -14.42 -6.08
CA ILE A 26 -16.95 -15.07 -7.02
C ILE A 26 -17.98 -15.92 -6.27
N GLY A 27 -17.59 -16.61 -5.19
CA GLY A 27 -18.52 -17.36 -4.35
C GLY A 27 -19.60 -16.48 -3.73
N GLU A 28 -19.22 -15.34 -3.16
CA GLU A 28 -20.17 -14.39 -2.56
C GLU A 28 -21.12 -13.78 -3.63
N LEU A 29 -20.61 -13.50 -4.82
CA LEU A 29 -21.45 -12.99 -5.92
C LEU A 29 -22.44 -14.04 -6.44
N ASP A 30 -22.02 -15.31 -6.51
CA ASP A 30 -22.89 -16.43 -6.90
C ASP A 30 -24.01 -16.66 -5.86
N GLU A 31 -23.68 -16.54 -4.57
CA GLU A 31 -24.65 -16.60 -3.47
C GLU A 31 -25.70 -15.46 -3.56
N LEU A 32 -25.27 -14.23 -3.86
CA LEU A 32 -26.16 -13.08 -4.05
C LEU A 32 -27.11 -13.22 -5.25
N MET A 33 -26.72 -14.03 -6.23
CA MET A 33 -27.54 -14.41 -7.37
C MET A 33 -28.34 -15.70 -7.12
N MET A 34 -28.31 -16.26 -5.90
CA MET A 34 -28.97 -17.51 -5.53
C MET A 34 -28.60 -18.68 -6.46
N GLY A 35 -27.39 -18.68 -7.01
CA GLY A 35 -26.93 -19.72 -7.94
C GLY A 35 -27.68 -19.77 -9.28
N GLN A 36 -28.42 -18.73 -9.65
CA GLN A 36 -29.14 -18.69 -10.92
C GLN A 36 -28.18 -18.89 -12.11
N ARG A 37 -28.58 -19.78 -13.02
CA ARG A 37 -27.92 -19.93 -14.33
C ARG A 37 -28.39 -18.83 -15.26
N PHE A 38 -27.46 -18.30 -16.04
CA PHE A 38 -27.74 -17.24 -17.00
C PHE A 38 -26.99 -17.52 -18.30
N SER A 39 -27.68 -17.37 -19.44
CA SER A 39 -27.10 -17.37 -20.79
C SER A 39 -26.82 -15.94 -21.28
N ALA A 40 -27.44 -14.94 -20.64
CA ALA A 40 -27.22 -13.52 -20.84
C ALA A 40 -26.92 -12.86 -19.48
N PHE A 41 -25.88 -12.05 -19.39
CA PHE A 41 -25.60 -11.23 -18.21
C PHE A 41 -25.72 -9.77 -18.64
N ASP A 42 -26.86 -9.16 -18.32
CA ASP A 42 -27.21 -7.82 -18.77
C ASP A 42 -26.90 -6.74 -17.74
N GLN A 43 -27.21 -5.49 -18.10
CA GLN A 43 -26.94 -4.33 -17.27
C GLN A 43 -27.80 -4.34 -15.99
N GLU A 44 -29.05 -4.80 -16.08
CA GLU A 44 -29.97 -4.88 -14.94
C GLU A 44 -29.46 -5.87 -13.87
N THR A 45 -28.98 -7.04 -14.30
CA THR A 45 -28.35 -8.03 -13.41
C THR A 45 -27.11 -7.47 -12.71
N LEU A 46 -26.29 -6.70 -13.43
CA LEU A 46 -25.11 -6.05 -12.85
C LEU A 46 -25.50 -5.02 -11.80
N ASP A 47 -26.51 -4.19 -12.09
CA ASP A 47 -26.95 -3.11 -11.22
C ASP A 47 -27.63 -3.64 -9.95
N ASP A 48 -28.45 -4.70 -10.06
CA ASP A 48 -29.01 -5.43 -8.90
C ASP A 48 -27.89 -5.99 -8.00
N LEU A 49 -26.89 -6.65 -8.59
CA LEU A 49 -25.77 -7.21 -7.84
C LEU A 49 -24.97 -6.12 -7.11
N VAL A 50 -24.74 -4.97 -7.75
CA VAL A 50 -24.13 -3.80 -7.12
C VAL A 50 -25.01 -3.25 -6.00
N GLY A 51 -26.33 -3.18 -6.20
CA GLY A 51 -27.31 -2.79 -5.19
C GLY A 51 -27.26 -3.66 -3.94
N LYS A 52 -27.26 -4.99 -4.11
CA LYS A 52 -27.13 -5.98 -3.03
C LYS A 52 -25.80 -5.84 -2.27
N LEU A 53 -24.69 -5.62 -2.97
CA LEU A 53 -23.39 -5.40 -2.33
C LEU A 53 -23.37 -4.10 -1.49
N ARG A 54 -24.03 -3.04 -1.96
CA ARG A 54 -24.21 -1.79 -1.21
C ARG A 54 -25.06 -2.02 0.04
N ALA A 55 -26.16 -2.77 -0.07
CA ALA A 55 -27.01 -3.12 1.07
C ALA A 55 -26.25 -3.93 2.13
N ARG A 56 -25.29 -4.77 1.73
CA ARG A 56 -24.35 -5.47 2.62
C ARG A 56 -23.24 -4.56 3.19
N GLY A 57 -23.27 -3.24 2.98
CA GLY A 57 -22.30 -2.28 3.53
C GLY A 57 -20.92 -2.29 2.83
N ASN A 58 -20.79 -2.88 1.64
CA ASN A 58 -19.50 -2.89 0.94
C ASN A 58 -19.11 -1.47 0.47
N SER A 59 -17.87 -1.08 0.74
CA SER A 59 -17.32 0.16 0.18
C SER A 59 -17.20 0.07 -1.36
N ASN A 60 -17.25 1.22 -2.04
CA ASN A 60 -17.08 1.29 -3.50
C ASN A 60 -15.76 0.64 -3.97
N ALA A 61 -14.70 0.71 -3.17
CA ALA A 61 -13.43 0.05 -3.47
C ALA A 61 -13.54 -1.49 -3.39
N THR A 62 -14.32 -2.02 -2.44
CA THR A 62 -14.61 -3.47 -2.37
C THR A 62 -15.50 -3.92 -3.52
N ILE A 63 -16.55 -3.14 -3.85
CA ILE A 63 -17.41 -3.40 -5.01
C ILE A 63 -16.57 -3.43 -6.30
N ASN A 64 -15.74 -2.41 -6.55
CA ASN A 64 -14.87 -2.36 -7.73
C ASN A 64 -13.93 -3.58 -7.84
N ARG A 65 -13.39 -4.07 -6.72
CA ARG A 65 -12.53 -5.28 -6.71
C ARG A 65 -13.31 -6.54 -7.08
N LYS A 66 -14.52 -6.71 -6.54
CA LYS A 66 -15.43 -7.82 -6.87
C LYS A 66 -15.85 -7.76 -8.35
N MET A 67 -16.25 -6.58 -8.83
CA MET A 67 -16.63 -6.37 -10.23
C MET A 67 -15.47 -6.58 -11.20
N ALA A 68 -14.23 -6.25 -10.82
CA ALA A 68 -13.06 -6.54 -11.65
C ALA A 68 -12.81 -8.05 -11.81
N ALA A 69 -12.97 -8.83 -10.73
CA ALA A 69 -12.87 -10.28 -10.77
C ALA A 69 -13.99 -10.89 -11.63
N LEU A 70 -15.23 -10.45 -11.41
CA LEU A 70 -16.40 -10.88 -12.18
C LEU A 70 -16.24 -10.54 -13.67
N SER A 71 -15.86 -9.31 -13.99
CA SER A 71 -15.67 -8.85 -15.36
C SER A 71 -14.61 -9.67 -16.10
N LYS A 72 -13.52 -10.06 -15.43
CA LYS A 72 -12.50 -10.94 -16.02
C LYS A 72 -13.06 -12.34 -16.33
N LEU A 73 -13.86 -12.90 -15.43
CA LEU A 73 -14.53 -14.19 -15.62
C LEU A 73 -15.51 -14.14 -16.80
N LEU A 74 -16.42 -13.15 -16.79
CA LEU A 74 -17.48 -13.04 -17.80
C LEU A 74 -16.93 -12.70 -19.18
N ARG A 75 -15.88 -11.87 -19.29
CA ARG A 75 -15.20 -11.66 -20.59
C ARG A 75 -14.63 -12.93 -21.18
N LYS A 76 -14.08 -13.83 -20.34
CA LYS A 76 -13.60 -15.14 -20.81
C LYS A 76 -14.75 -16.02 -21.26
N ALA A 77 -15.84 -16.11 -20.48
CA ALA A 77 -17.03 -16.87 -20.84
C ALA A 77 -17.66 -16.37 -22.16
N HIS A 78 -17.76 -15.06 -22.34
CA HIS A 78 -18.25 -14.44 -23.57
C HIS A 78 -17.37 -14.79 -24.77
N LYS A 79 -16.04 -14.70 -24.62
CA LYS A 79 -15.09 -15.08 -25.67
C LYS A 79 -15.19 -16.56 -26.06
N MET A 80 -15.60 -17.43 -25.14
CA MET A 80 -15.75 -18.86 -25.37
C MET A 80 -17.17 -19.26 -25.81
N GLY A 81 -18.10 -18.30 -25.89
CA GLY A 81 -19.48 -18.51 -26.32
C GLY A 81 -20.43 -19.04 -25.25
N ASP A 82 -20.02 -19.12 -23.98
CA ASP A 82 -20.91 -19.60 -22.89
C ASP A 82 -21.98 -18.57 -22.50
N ILE A 83 -21.72 -17.29 -22.76
CA ILE A 83 -22.69 -16.21 -22.58
C ILE A 83 -22.71 -15.36 -23.85
N HIS A 84 -23.89 -14.84 -24.20
CA HIS A 84 -24.10 -14.10 -25.45
C HIS A 84 -24.17 -12.59 -25.26
N SER A 85 -24.19 -12.10 -24.01
CA SER A 85 -24.17 -10.69 -23.68
C SER A 85 -23.23 -10.41 -22.50
N LEU A 86 -22.65 -9.21 -22.50
CA LEU A 86 -21.74 -8.73 -21.46
C LEU A 86 -22.10 -7.26 -21.14
N PRO A 87 -22.27 -6.87 -19.86
CA PRO A 87 -22.66 -5.52 -19.50
C PRO A 87 -21.46 -4.57 -19.54
N GLU A 88 -21.73 -3.27 -19.43
CA GLU A 88 -20.68 -2.28 -19.29
C GLU A 88 -20.22 -2.19 -17.82
N PHE A 89 -19.00 -2.65 -17.53
CA PHE A 89 -18.43 -2.57 -16.19
C PHE A 89 -17.87 -1.17 -15.90
N ARG A 90 -18.72 -0.29 -15.38
CA ARG A 90 -18.29 1.03 -14.89
C ARG A 90 -17.80 0.96 -13.45
N ARG A 91 -16.63 1.55 -13.19
CA ARG A 91 -16.09 1.64 -11.83
C ARG A 91 -16.89 2.64 -11.01
N GLN A 92 -17.24 2.24 -9.80
CA GLN A 92 -17.88 3.08 -8.81
C GLN A 92 -16.87 4.13 -8.31
N LYS A 93 -17.33 5.38 -8.15
CA LYS A 93 -16.47 6.47 -7.65
C LYS A 93 -16.02 6.17 -6.23
N GLU A 94 -14.73 5.98 -6.03
CA GLU A 94 -14.15 5.78 -4.70
C GLU A 94 -14.02 7.14 -4.00
N ARG A 95 -14.54 7.27 -2.78
CA ARG A 95 -14.33 8.50 -1.98
C ARG A 95 -12.84 8.61 -1.67
N SER A 96 -12.24 9.77 -1.93
CA SER A 96 -10.89 10.05 -1.47
C SER A 96 -10.94 10.29 0.04
N GLY A 97 -10.78 9.23 0.83
CA GLY A 97 -10.73 9.34 2.28
C GLY A 97 -9.56 10.22 2.73
N ARG A 98 -9.70 10.90 3.88
CA ARG A 98 -8.58 11.57 4.55
C ARG A 98 -7.49 10.53 4.77
N ILE A 99 -6.26 10.86 4.38
CA ILE A 99 -5.13 9.98 4.66
C ILE A 99 -4.75 10.15 6.12
N ARG A 100 -4.89 9.09 6.91
CA ARG A 100 -4.35 9.04 8.26
C ARG A 100 -2.83 8.80 8.24
N PHE A 101 -2.11 9.69 8.92
CA PHE A 101 -0.69 9.56 9.23
C PHE A 101 -0.45 9.95 10.68
N LEU A 102 0.63 9.42 11.28
CA LEU A 102 0.95 9.61 12.70
C LEU A 102 1.60 10.96 12.98
N SER A 103 1.21 11.60 14.09
CA SER A 103 1.98 12.70 14.68
C SER A 103 3.32 12.19 15.25
N ARG A 104 4.20 13.10 15.65
CA ARG A 104 5.47 12.74 16.30
C ARG A 104 5.23 12.04 17.65
N ASP A 105 4.28 12.55 18.44
CA ASP A 105 3.95 12.01 19.76
C ASP A 105 3.28 10.64 19.65
N GLU A 106 2.33 10.48 18.71
CA GLU A 106 1.70 9.19 18.43
C GLU A 106 2.72 8.14 17.99
N GLU A 107 3.65 8.50 17.10
CA GLU A 107 4.75 7.62 16.71
C GLU A 107 5.58 7.20 17.91
N GLN A 108 5.98 8.16 18.76
CA GLN A 108 6.82 7.88 19.92
C GLN A 108 6.13 6.94 20.90
N MET A 109 4.89 7.23 21.28
CA MET A 109 4.10 6.40 22.20
C MET A 109 3.88 5.00 21.63
N LEU A 110 3.43 4.91 20.37
CA LEU A 110 3.15 3.63 19.73
C LEU A 110 4.42 2.79 19.59
N PHE A 111 5.54 3.38 19.17
CA PHE A 111 6.78 2.63 18.98
C PHE A 111 7.38 2.19 20.32
N ALA A 112 7.25 3.00 21.37
CA ALA A 112 7.64 2.58 22.73
C ALA A 112 6.81 1.39 23.22
N ALA A 113 5.48 1.39 22.98
CA ALA A 113 4.62 0.26 23.32
C ALA A 113 4.92 -1.01 22.50
N ILE A 114 5.28 -0.87 21.22
CA ILE A 114 5.73 -2.00 20.39
C ILE A 114 7.06 -2.55 20.90
N ARG A 115 8.06 -1.70 21.17
CA ARG A 115 9.39 -2.13 21.66
C ARG A 115 9.33 -2.91 22.96
N ARG A 116 8.49 -2.49 23.91
CA ARG A 116 8.29 -3.20 25.18
C ARG A 116 7.79 -4.65 24.99
N ARG A 117 7.07 -4.93 23.89
CA ARG A 117 6.62 -6.28 23.55
C ARG A 117 7.65 -7.05 22.74
N ASN A 118 8.23 -6.38 21.74
CA ASN A 118 9.22 -6.98 20.86
C ASN A 118 10.11 -5.88 20.24
N GLU A 119 11.38 -5.88 20.60
CA GLU A 119 12.36 -4.88 20.14
C GLU A 119 12.55 -4.91 18.61
N ASP A 120 12.58 -6.09 18.00
CA ASP A 120 12.74 -6.23 16.54
C ASP A 120 11.54 -5.69 15.76
N MET A 121 10.33 -5.83 16.30
CA MET A 121 9.14 -5.18 15.74
C MET A 121 9.18 -3.66 15.91
N GLY A 122 9.80 -3.16 16.98
CA GLY A 122 10.08 -1.74 17.16
C GLY A 122 11.05 -1.22 16.09
N ARG A 123 12.14 -1.96 15.83
CA ARG A 123 13.10 -1.67 14.75
C ARG A 123 12.43 -1.68 13.38
N LEU A 124 11.62 -2.70 13.09
CA LEU A 124 10.82 -2.80 11.87
C LEU A 124 9.92 -1.57 11.70
N SER A 125 9.26 -1.10 12.78
CA SER A 125 8.38 0.07 12.73
C SER A 125 9.14 1.35 12.37
N VAL A 126 10.34 1.56 12.94
CA VAL A 126 11.23 2.66 12.56
C VAL A 126 11.64 2.58 11.10
N PHE A 127 12.05 1.40 10.64
CA PHE A 127 12.43 1.20 9.25
C PHE A 127 11.28 1.49 8.28
N LEU A 128 10.07 1.03 8.59
CA LEU A 128 8.87 1.25 7.76
C LEU A 128 8.49 2.72 7.65
N VAL A 129 8.53 3.48 8.75
CA VAL A 129 8.11 4.90 8.73
C VAL A 129 9.12 5.81 8.04
N ASP A 130 10.41 5.44 8.05
CA ASP A 130 11.45 6.25 7.42
C ASP A 130 11.67 5.92 5.95
N THR A 131 11.57 4.65 5.57
CA THR A 131 11.71 4.23 4.17
C THR A 131 10.38 4.32 3.41
N GLY A 132 9.26 4.32 4.13
CA GLY A 132 7.93 4.23 3.55
C GLY A 132 7.69 2.94 2.77
N CYS A 133 8.52 1.89 2.93
CA CYS A 133 8.34 0.64 2.20
C CYS A 133 7.09 -0.13 2.67
N ARG A 134 6.62 -1.08 1.87
CA ARG A 134 5.51 -1.94 2.30
C ARG A 134 6.02 -2.92 3.35
N LEU A 135 5.15 -3.30 4.29
CA LEU A 135 5.48 -4.33 5.29
C LEU A 135 6.04 -5.61 4.65
N GLY A 136 5.43 -6.10 3.57
CA GLY A 136 5.94 -7.28 2.86
C GLY A 136 7.30 -7.06 2.19
N GLU A 137 7.62 -5.85 1.74
CA GLU A 137 8.94 -5.50 1.19
C GLU A 137 10.00 -5.53 2.31
N ALA A 138 9.70 -4.98 3.49
CA ALA A 138 10.60 -5.02 4.64
C ALA A 138 10.86 -6.45 5.14
N LEU A 139 9.80 -7.26 5.27
CA LEU A 139 9.92 -8.66 5.72
C LEU A 139 10.68 -9.54 4.72
N GLY A 140 10.64 -9.20 3.43
CA GLY A 140 11.37 -9.90 2.37
C GLY A 140 12.77 -9.36 2.10
N LEU A 141 13.22 -8.35 2.84
CA LEU A 141 14.52 -7.72 2.65
C LEU A 141 15.65 -8.69 3.04
N THR A 142 16.68 -8.79 2.20
CA THR A 142 17.89 -9.58 2.47
C THR A 142 19.07 -8.69 2.86
N TRP A 143 20.13 -9.29 3.40
CA TRP A 143 21.37 -8.55 3.70
C TRP A 143 22.00 -7.90 2.46
N ASN A 144 21.84 -8.51 1.29
CA ASN A 144 22.37 -7.98 0.03
C ASN A 144 21.56 -6.80 -0.52
N ASP A 145 20.36 -6.56 0.03
CA ASP A 145 19.52 -5.43 -0.33
C ASP A 145 19.87 -4.17 0.47
N VAL A 146 20.69 -4.30 1.52
CA VAL A 146 21.10 -3.21 2.41
C VAL A 146 22.61 -2.99 2.28
N ILE A 147 22.99 -2.02 1.44
CA ILE A 147 24.38 -1.72 1.09
C ILE A 147 24.59 -0.21 1.18
N ASP A 148 25.72 0.22 1.74
CA ASP A 148 26.17 1.62 1.80
C ASP A 148 25.10 2.61 2.31
N GLY A 149 24.40 2.21 3.37
CA GLY A 149 23.37 3.04 4.00
C GLY A 149 22.12 3.22 3.12
N ARG A 150 21.88 2.36 2.14
CA ARG A 150 20.68 2.33 1.31
C ARG A 150 19.96 0.99 1.45
N ALA A 151 18.64 1.00 1.24
CA ALA A 151 17.84 -0.22 1.09
C ALA A 151 17.23 -0.27 -0.31
N SER A 152 17.44 -1.40 -0.99
CA SER A 152 16.94 -1.68 -2.32
C SER A 152 15.73 -2.60 -2.26
N PHE A 153 14.63 -2.20 -2.91
CA PHE A 153 13.39 -2.97 -2.99
C PHE A 153 13.17 -3.37 -4.44
N TRP A 154 13.36 -4.67 -4.71
CA TRP A 154 13.17 -5.25 -6.04
C TRP A 154 11.70 -5.56 -6.32
N ILE A 155 11.35 -5.62 -7.60
CA ILE A 155 9.97 -5.62 -8.09
C ILE A 155 9.16 -6.77 -7.46
N THR A 156 8.07 -6.41 -6.77
CA THR A 156 6.89 -7.28 -6.66
C THR A 156 5.93 -6.88 -7.78
N LYS A 157 5.23 -7.86 -8.39
CA LYS A 157 4.30 -7.89 -9.56
C LYS A 157 3.53 -6.60 -10.00
N SER A 158 3.61 -5.48 -9.29
CA SER A 158 3.00 -4.17 -9.61
C SER A 158 3.79 -2.95 -9.07
N ALA A 159 5.10 -3.03 -8.81
CA ALA A 159 5.89 -1.92 -8.27
C ALA A 159 7.18 -1.70 -9.08
N ARG A 160 7.72 -0.48 -9.09
CA ARG A 160 9.04 -0.20 -9.67
C ARG A 160 10.13 -0.56 -8.65
N ALA A 161 11.21 -1.18 -9.12
CA ALA A 161 12.42 -1.32 -8.33
C ALA A 161 12.89 0.06 -7.87
N ARG A 162 13.35 0.18 -6.64
CA ARG A 162 13.87 1.44 -6.10
C ARG A 162 14.92 1.20 -5.03
N SER A 163 15.86 2.12 -4.90
CA SER A 163 16.82 2.15 -3.80
C SER A 163 16.69 3.47 -3.04
N VAL A 164 16.40 3.40 -1.75
CA VAL A 164 16.22 4.58 -0.89
C VAL A 164 17.39 4.73 0.08
N PRO A 165 17.94 5.93 0.28
CA PRO A 165 18.90 6.17 1.34
C PRO A 165 18.21 6.04 2.71
N LEU A 166 18.91 5.44 3.66
CA LEU A 166 18.41 5.21 5.01
C LEU A 166 18.81 6.38 5.91
N THR A 167 17.88 6.82 6.75
CA THR A 167 18.17 7.70 7.88
C THR A 167 19.08 6.97 8.87
N GLN A 168 19.76 7.71 9.76
CA GLN A 168 20.59 7.10 10.80
C GLN A 168 19.80 6.10 11.66
N ARG A 169 18.53 6.40 12.00
CA ARG A 169 17.71 5.48 12.80
C ARG A 169 17.26 4.25 12.01
N ALA A 170 17.01 4.38 10.70
CA ALA A 170 16.69 3.25 9.85
C ALA A 170 17.92 2.35 9.62
N GLN A 171 19.12 2.93 9.51
CA GLN A 171 20.39 2.18 9.48
C GLN A 171 20.60 1.38 10.76
N LYS A 172 20.40 2.02 11.93
CA LYS A 172 20.47 1.33 13.23
C LYS A 172 19.43 0.20 13.34
N ALA A 173 18.23 0.40 12.81
CA ALA A 173 17.16 -0.61 12.85
C ALA A 173 17.50 -1.89 12.07
N VAL A 174 18.35 -1.82 11.04
CA VAL A 174 18.81 -2.98 10.27
C VAL A 174 20.20 -3.47 10.69
N SER A 175 20.89 -2.75 11.58
CA SER A 175 22.21 -3.10 12.09
C SER A 175 22.09 -4.11 13.25
N ILE A 176 21.63 -5.32 12.93
CA ILE A 176 21.47 -6.42 13.88
C ILE A 176 22.39 -7.59 13.50
N PRO A 177 22.74 -8.49 14.44
CA PRO A 177 23.52 -9.68 14.15
C PRO A 177 22.91 -10.54 13.04
N LYS A 178 23.76 -11.12 12.18
CA LYS A 178 23.35 -11.91 11.01
C LYS A 178 23.14 -13.39 11.36
N ASP A 179 22.51 -13.71 12.49
CA ASP A 179 22.45 -15.03 13.14
C ASP A 179 21.75 -16.13 12.29
N GLY A 180 22.32 -16.47 11.13
CA GLY A 180 21.74 -17.36 10.13
C GLY A 180 20.54 -16.80 9.36
N ALA A 181 20.01 -15.63 9.74
CA ALA A 181 18.87 -15.01 9.05
C ALA A 181 19.23 -14.52 7.64
N LYS A 182 18.30 -14.65 6.69
CA LYS A 182 18.50 -14.16 5.30
C LYS A 182 18.56 -12.63 5.20
N GLY A 183 18.03 -11.92 6.20
CA GLY A 183 17.99 -10.47 6.24
C GLY A 183 17.47 -9.95 7.58
N PRO A 184 17.42 -8.62 7.76
CA PRO A 184 17.22 -7.99 9.07
C PRO A 184 15.84 -8.24 9.68
N PHE A 185 14.83 -8.57 8.87
CA PHE A 185 13.46 -8.81 9.35
C PHE A 185 12.92 -10.19 8.92
N ALA A 186 13.79 -11.07 8.42
CA ALA A 186 13.39 -12.34 7.80
C ALA A 186 12.69 -13.30 8.78
N MET A 187 12.97 -13.18 10.09
CA MET A 187 12.34 -14.00 11.12
C MET A 187 10.99 -13.47 11.60
N LEU A 188 10.62 -12.23 11.22
CA LEU A 188 9.37 -11.62 11.63
C LEU A 188 8.22 -12.05 10.72
N ARG A 189 7.07 -12.36 11.32
CA ARG A 189 5.86 -12.72 10.58
C ARG A 189 4.86 -11.58 10.59
N GLN A 190 4.27 -11.32 9.43
CA GLN A 190 3.26 -10.26 9.25
C GLN A 190 2.08 -10.40 10.23
N ALA A 191 1.59 -11.62 10.48
CA ALA A 191 0.48 -11.85 11.40
C ALA A 191 0.84 -11.44 12.83
N GLN A 192 2.03 -11.86 13.31
CA GLN A 192 2.52 -11.51 14.65
C GLN A 192 2.73 -9.99 14.79
N TYR A 193 3.31 -9.34 13.78
CA TYR A 193 3.48 -7.90 13.78
C TYR A 193 2.14 -7.15 13.85
N ARG A 194 1.10 -7.64 13.17
CA ARG A 194 -0.26 -7.07 13.25
C ARG A 194 -0.87 -7.23 14.64
N THR A 195 -0.66 -8.37 15.30
CA THR A 195 -1.13 -8.60 16.67
C THR A 195 -0.47 -7.61 17.63
N VAL A 196 0.87 -7.54 17.63
CA VAL A 196 1.63 -6.61 18.49
C VAL A 196 1.27 -5.16 18.20
N TRP A 197 1.09 -4.80 16.93
CA TRP A 197 0.62 -3.47 16.54
C TRP A 197 -0.74 -3.13 17.16
N ASN A 198 -1.72 -4.03 17.09
CA ASN A 198 -3.06 -3.78 17.59
C ASN A 198 -3.09 -3.68 19.12
N GLU A 199 -2.33 -4.51 19.82
CA GLU A 199 -2.17 -4.43 21.27
C GLU A 199 -1.51 -3.12 21.70
N ALA A 200 -0.41 -2.74 21.04
CA ALA A 200 0.28 -1.47 21.31
C ALA A 200 -0.62 -0.27 21.00
N LYS A 201 -1.37 -0.32 19.89
CA LYS A 201 -2.37 0.69 19.51
C LYS A 201 -3.47 0.83 20.57
N ALA A 202 -3.95 -0.27 21.12
CA ALA A 202 -4.95 -0.25 22.19
C ALA A 202 -4.40 0.39 23.48
N GLU A 203 -3.17 0.04 23.84
CA GLU A 203 -2.50 0.59 25.03
C GLU A 203 -2.31 2.12 24.96
N VAL A 204 -1.98 2.66 23.79
CA VAL A 204 -1.77 4.11 23.61
C VAL A 204 -3.05 4.88 23.31
N GLY A 205 -4.23 4.27 23.48
CA GLY A 205 -5.52 4.94 23.31
C GLY A 205 -5.92 5.21 21.85
N LEU A 206 -5.28 4.55 20.88
CA LEU A 206 -5.56 4.74 19.44
C LEU A 206 -6.49 3.68 18.85
N SER A 207 -7.08 2.79 19.68
CA SER A 207 -7.90 1.65 19.23
C SER A 207 -9.09 2.03 18.34
N GLN A 208 -9.73 3.17 18.62
CA GLN A 208 -10.92 3.65 17.92
C GLN A 208 -10.65 4.13 16.49
N ASP A 209 -9.39 4.42 16.15
CA ASP A 209 -9.02 4.89 14.81
C ASP A 209 -8.66 3.70 13.91
N ASP A 210 -9.61 3.23 13.10
CA ASP A 210 -9.45 2.09 12.18
C ASP A 210 -8.36 2.29 11.11
N GLN A 211 -7.92 3.53 10.87
CA GLN A 211 -6.89 3.86 9.89
C GLN A 211 -5.47 3.82 10.47
N VAL A 212 -5.32 3.76 11.80
CA VAL A 212 -4.03 3.52 12.47
C VAL A 212 -3.67 2.04 12.36
N VAL A 213 -3.23 1.65 11.17
CA VAL A 213 -2.73 0.32 10.83
C VAL A 213 -1.26 0.42 10.38
N PRO A 214 -0.50 -0.68 10.28
CA PRO A 214 0.89 -0.64 9.82
C PRO A 214 1.13 0.16 8.52
N HIS A 215 0.17 0.19 7.60
CA HIS A 215 0.29 0.94 6.36
C HIS A 215 0.28 2.47 6.57
N ALA A 216 -0.26 2.95 7.70
CA ALA A 216 -0.19 4.35 8.09
C ALA A 216 1.27 4.84 8.19
N LEU A 217 2.24 3.98 8.53
CA LEU A 217 3.66 4.36 8.55
C LEU A 217 4.17 4.83 7.18
N ARG A 218 3.69 4.20 6.11
CA ARG A 218 4.00 4.63 4.74
C ARG A 218 3.33 5.96 4.41
N HIS A 219 2.10 6.16 4.87
CA HIS A 219 1.43 7.46 4.74
C HIS A 219 2.16 8.56 5.54
N THR A 220 2.65 8.25 6.74
CA THR A 220 3.48 9.14 7.55
C THR A 220 4.77 9.52 6.85
N CYS A 221 5.49 8.55 6.25
CA CYS A 221 6.67 8.82 5.43
C CYS A 221 6.36 9.83 4.31
N ALA A 222 5.34 9.53 3.51
CA ALA A 222 4.94 10.36 2.38
C ALA A 222 4.53 11.77 2.81
N SER A 223 3.70 11.85 3.85
CA SER A 223 3.18 13.11 4.38
C SER A 223 4.32 14.00 4.89
N ARG A 224 5.28 13.44 5.63
CA ARG A 224 6.45 14.18 6.11
C ARG A 224 7.35 14.69 4.99
N LEU A 225 7.58 13.89 3.95
CA LEU A 225 8.37 14.32 2.80
C LEU A 225 7.70 15.50 2.08
N VAL A 226 6.39 15.41 1.84
CA VAL A 226 5.64 16.48 1.17
C VAL A 226 5.56 17.75 2.04
N GLN A 227 5.28 17.60 3.34
CA GLN A 227 5.28 18.71 4.31
C GLN A 227 6.67 19.35 4.44
N GLY A 228 7.73 18.57 4.26
CA GLY A 228 9.11 19.06 4.20
C GLY A 228 9.50 19.73 2.88
N GLY A 229 8.55 19.95 1.96
CA GLY A 229 8.77 20.62 0.68
C GLY A 229 9.37 19.75 -0.42
N ILE A 230 9.44 18.42 -0.23
CA ILE A 230 9.89 17.51 -1.29
C ILE A 230 8.79 17.37 -2.33
N ASP A 231 9.15 17.60 -3.60
CA ASP A 231 8.21 17.52 -4.71
C ASP A 231 7.62 16.11 -4.87
N LEU A 232 6.39 16.06 -5.41
CA LEU A 232 5.64 14.82 -5.54
C LEU A 232 6.31 13.79 -6.45
N ARG A 233 7.19 14.19 -7.38
CA ARG A 233 7.92 13.25 -8.24
C ARG A 233 9.00 12.53 -7.45
N ARG A 234 9.77 13.23 -6.62
CA ARG A 234 10.74 12.61 -5.70
C ARG A 234 10.03 11.70 -4.69
N VAL A 235 8.89 12.12 -4.14
CA VAL A 235 8.08 11.26 -3.25
C VAL A 235 7.54 10.03 -3.98
N GLN A 236 7.09 10.15 -5.23
CA GLN A 236 6.66 9.02 -6.06
C GLN A 236 7.79 8.00 -6.23
N MET A 237 9.01 8.47 -6.52
CA MET A 237 10.20 7.62 -6.67
C MET A 237 10.58 6.95 -5.36
N TRP A 238 10.59 7.70 -4.26
CA TRP A 238 10.88 7.20 -2.91
C TRP A 238 9.95 6.06 -2.50
N LEU A 239 8.66 6.22 -2.77
CA LEU A 239 7.63 5.26 -2.43
C LEU A 239 7.53 4.11 -3.46
N GLY A 240 8.04 4.28 -4.67
CA GLY A 240 7.88 3.31 -5.76
C GLY A 240 6.45 3.23 -6.30
N HIS A 241 5.74 4.35 -6.34
CA HIS A 241 4.40 4.40 -6.95
C HIS A 241 4.48 4.30 -8.48
N GLN A 242 3.65 3.43 -9.07
CA GLN A 242 3.61 3.23 -10.52
C GLN A 242 3.17 4.48 -11.27
N THR A 243 2.13 5.16 -10.74
CA THR A 243 1.57 6.37 -11.35
C THR A 243 1.66 7.54 -10.38
N LEU A 244 1.74 8.75 -10.91
CA LEU A 244 1.75 9.97 -10.10
C LEU A 244 0.41 10.14 -9.34
N THR A 245 -0.71 9.69 -9.93
CA THR A 245 -2.04 9.69 -9.31
C THR A 245 -2.06 9.05 -7.93
N MET A 246 -1.26 8.00 -7.69
CA MET A 246 -1.15 7.38 -6.37
C MET A 246 -0.54 8.31 -5.32
N THR A 247 0.41 9.15 -5.74
CA THR A 247 1.10 10.15 -4.91
C THR A 247 0.30 11.45 -4.79
N MET A 248 -0.52 11.80 -5.78
CA MET A 248 -1.37 13.00 -5.75
C MET A 248 -2.29 13.07 -4.52
N ARG A 249 -2.56 11.94 -3.87
CA ARG A 249 -3.31 11.92 -2.62
C ARG A 249 -2.64 12.72 -1.48
N TYR A 250 -1.33 12.96 -1.55
CA TYR A 250 -0.60 13.79 -0.59
C TYR A 250 -0.42 15.24 -1.05
N ALA A 251 -0.85 15.60 -2.27
CA ALA A 251 -0.58 16.91 -2.85
C ALA A 251 -1.10 18.08 -2.00
N HIS A 252 -2.22 17.89 -1.30
CA HIS A 252 -2.81 18.88 -0.40
C HIS A 252 -1.94 19.21 0.83
N LEU A 253 -0.90 18.41 1.10
CA LEU A 253 0.07 18.67 2.18
C LEU A 253 1.27 19.48 1.71
N ALA A 254 1.40 19.72 0.41
CA ALA A 254 2.52 20.50 -0.15
C ALA A 254 2.35 21.98 0.21
N THR A 255 3.47 22.67 0.33
CA THR A 255 3.47 24.12 0.52
C THR A 255 2.84 24.79 -0.71
N SER A 256 1.95 25.76 -0.50
CA SER A 256 1.45 26.62 -1.57
C SER A 256 2.37 27.82 -1.85
N ASP A 257 3.52 27.89 -1.19
CA ASP A 257 4.52 28.93 -1.37
C ASP A 257 5.18 28.82 -2.76
N LEU A 258 5.05 29.90 -3.53
CA LEU A 258 5.58 30.03 -4.89
C LEU A 258 6.82 30.93 -4.94
N ASP A 259 7.20 31.60 -3.85
CA ASP A 259 8.34 32.51 -3.80
C ASP A 259 9.66 31.86 -4.25
N PRO A 260 9.95 30.58 -3.91
CA PRO A 260 11.14 29.91 -4.41
C PRO A 260 11.20 29.78 -5.94
N CYS A 261 10.05 29.82 -6.64
CA CYS A 261 10.01 29.76 -8.10
C CYS A 261 10.60 31.04 -8.73
N VAL A 262 10.39 32.20 -8.09
CA VAL A 262 10.92 33.48 -8.57
C VAL A 262 12.46 33.44 -8.57
N SER A 263 13.09 33.04 -7.46
CA SER A 263 14.55 32.94 -7.38
C SER A 263 15.16 31.97 -8.41
N VAL A 264 14.42 30.92 -8.78
CA VAL A 264 14.85 29.97 -9.82
C VAL A 264 14.78 30.61 -11.21
N LEU A 265 13.70 31.34 -11.52
CA LEU A 265 13.52 32.02 -12.80
C LEU A 265 14.49 33.19 -12.97
N GLU A 266 14.81 33.90 -11.89
CA GLU A 266 15.81 34.97 -11.87
C GLU A 266 17.25 34.43 -11.96
N GLY A 267 17.45 33.11 -11.88
CA GLY A 267 18.77 32.49 -12.00
C GLY A 267 19.64 32.62 -10.74
N CYS A 268 19.09 33.06 -9.61
CA CYS A 268 19.78 33.11 -8.33
C CYS A 268 20.03 31.71 -7.77
N ARG A 269 21.07 31.02 -8.26
CA ARG A 269 21.57 29.79 -7.64
C ARG A 269 22.09 30.13 -6.24
N ARG A 270 21.38 29.70 -5.19
CA ARG A 270 21.97 29.53 -3.86
C ARG A 270 23.11 28.52 -3.96
N THR A 271 24.32 28.99 -4.17
CA THR A 271 25.54 28.20 -3.99
C THR A 271 25.64 27.86 -2.50
N GLY A 272 25.69 26.56 -2.22
CA GLY A 272 25.73 26.03 -0.87
C GLY A 272 26.92 26.54 -0.08
N ARG A 273 26.66 26.81 1.21
CA ARG A 273 27.65 27.05 2.26
C ARG A 273 28.86 26.12 2.14
N GLY A 274 29.99 26.73 1.83
CA GLY A 274 31.33 26.19 2.04
C GLY A 274 32.22 27.31 2.58
N LYS A 275 32.09 27.65 3.86
CA LYS A 275 33.15 28.36 4.62
C LYS A 275 33.56 27.48 5.80
N LYS A 276 34.50 26.59 5.53
CA LYS A 276 35.60 26.27 6.43
C LYS A 276 36.88 26.65 5.69
N ALA A 277 37.52 27.72 6.15
CA ALA A 277 38.96 27.93 6.08
C ALA A 277 39.31 28.97 7.14
N GLY A 278 40.04 28.53 8.17
CA GLY A 278 40.78 29.42 9.06
C GLY A 278 42.08 29.91 8.41
N ARG A 279 42.90 30.56 9.24
CA ARG A 279 44.08 31.43 8.97
C ARG A 279 43.67 32.91 8.92
N ASP A 280 44.15 33.79 9.81
CA ASP A 280 45.15 33.70 10.88
C ASP A 280 44.68 34.53 12.09
#